data_AF-A0A7C6E305-F1
#
_entry.id   AF-A0A7C6E305-F1
#
_cell.length_a   1.000
_cell.length_b   1.000
_cell.length_c   1.000
_cell.angle_alpha   90.00
_cell.angle_beta   90.00
_cell.angle_gamma   90.00
#
_symmetry.space_group_name_H-M   'P 1'
#
loop_
_entity.id
_entity.type
_entity.pdbx_description
1 polymer ?
#
loop_
_entity_poly.entity_id
_entity_poly.type
_entity_poly.pdbx_seq_one_letter_code
_entity_poly.pdbx_strand_id
1 'polypeptide(L)'
;MRQTLKPLPPPEPPFGRVRVISSDKFAAVYVNGKYMGHADEFSNAFQGLLLKPGEYTVNVAPLSGSAREEKVQIQAGSTVVVRVP
;
A
#
# COMPACT_ATOMS: atom_id res chain seq x y z
N MET A 1 -25.27 -17.79 -14.98
CA MET A 1 -25.29 -16.98 -13.75
C MET A 1 -24.73 -15.60 -14.09
N ARG A 2 -25.48 -14.51 -13.92
CA ARG A 2 -25.02 -13.13 -14.18
C ARG A 2 -24.58 -12.51 -12.85
N GLN A 3 -23.28 -12.43 -12.61
CA GLN A 3 -22.76 -11.66 -11.47
C GLN A 3 -22.81 -10.18 -11.82
N THR A 4 -23.42 -9.38 -10.95
CA THR A 4 -23.48 -7.92 -11.11
C THR A 4 -22.82 -7.31 -9.89
N LEU A 5 -21.71 -6.60 -10.08
CA LEU A 5 -21.04 -5.86 -9.02
C LEU A 5 -21.73 -4.51 -8.83
N LYS A 6 -21.92 -4.09 -7.58
CA LYS A 6 -22.30 -2.72 -7.26
C LYS A 6 -21.02 -1.87 -7.21
N PRO A 7 -20.84 -0.88 -8.10
CA PRO A 7 -19.68 -0.01 -8.02
C PRO A 7 -19.72 0.81 -6.73
N LEU A 8 -18.57 0.90 -6.06
CA LEU A 8 -18.39 1.84 -4.95
C LEU A 8 -18.05 3.22 -5.52
N PRO A 9 -18.49 4.31 -4.88
CA PRO A 9 -18.02 5.64 -5.25
C PRO A 9 -16.48 5.70 -5.12
N PRO A 10 -15.80 6.43 -6.01
CA PRO A 10 -14.36 6.65 -5.86
C PRO A 10 -14.06 7.30 -4.50
N PRO A 11 -12.92 6.96 -3.86
CA PRO A 11 -12.49 7.66 -2.68
C PRO A 11 -12.20 9.13 -3.04
N GLU A 12 -12.62 10.05 -2.17
CA GLU A 12 -12.36 11.50 -2.32
C GLU A 12 -11.15 11.94 -1.49
N PRO A 13 -10.40 12.99 -1.88
CA PRO A 13 -9.35 13.57 -1.04
C PRO A 13 -9.90 14.12 0.30
N PRO A 14 -9.03 14.49 1.27
CA PRO A 14 -7.57 14.43 1.23
C PRO A 14 -7.02 13.01 1.44
N PHE A 15 -5.83 12.78 0.89
CA PHE A 15 -5.08 11.54 1.04
C PHE A 15 -3.68 11.80 1.59
N GLY A 16 -3.11 10.80 2.23
CA GLY A 16 -1.66 10.63 2.30
C GLY A 16 -1.21 9.52 1.36
N ARG A 17 0.10 9.32 1.27
CA ARG A 17 0.73 8.36 0.36
C ARG A 17 1.62 7.39 1.13
N VAL A 18 1.52 6.10 0.80
CA VAL A 18 2.49 5.08 1.22
C VAL A 18 3.34 4.70 0.03
N ARG A 19 4.66 4.77 0.19
CA ARG A 19 5.63 4.24 -0.75
C ARG A 19 6.28 2.99 -0.15
N VAL A 20 6.55 2.01 -1.01
CA VAL A 20 7.22 0.77 -0.64
C VAL A 20 8.51 0.66 -1.41
N ILE A 21 9.64 0.65 -0.69
CA ILE A 21 10.96 0.44 -1.30
C ILE A 21 11.40 -0.96 -0.92
N SER A 22 11.51 -1.82 -1.92
CA SER A 22 11.91 -3.23 -1.79
C SER A 22 12.90 -3.55 -2.92
N SER A 23 13.88 -4.41 -2.63
CA SER A 23 14.77 -4.99 -3.65
C SER A 23 14.03 -6.01 -4.53
N ASP A 24 13.04 -6.71 -3.95
CA ASP A 24 12.09 -7.53 -4.69
C ASP A 24 10.91 -6.68 -5.17
N LYS A 25 10.90 -6.41 -6.48
CA LYS A 25 9.85 -5.64 -7.16
C LYS A 25 8.48 -6.32 -7.13
N PHE A 26 8.45 -7.64 -6.95
CA PHE A 26 7.24 -8.46 -6.88
C PHE A 26 6.79 -8.74 -5.45
N ALA A 27 7.42 -8.15 -4.44
CA ALA A 27 6.97 -8.29 -3.06
C ALA A 27 5.51 -7.83 -2.93
N ALA A 28 4.66 -8.68 -2.37
CA ALA A 28 3.24 -8.42 -2.19
C ALA A 28 3.03 -7.41 -1.07
N VAL A 29 2.29 -6.34 -1.35
CA VAL A 29 1.97 -5.28 -0.40
C VAL A 29 0.55 -5.46 0.10
N TYR A 30 0.41 -5.54 1.42
CA TYR A 30 -0.86 -5.63 2.11
C TYR A 30 -1.07 -4.41 3.00
N VAL A 31 -2.30 -3.94 3.07
CA VAL A 31 -2.75 -2.93 4.04
C VAL A 31 -3.92 -3.49 4.82
N ASN A 32 -3.78 -3.54 6.15
CA ASN A 32 -4.76 -4.14 7.07
C ASN A 32 -5.17 -5.56 6.61
N GLY A 33 -4.19 -6.36 6.18
CA GLY A 33 -4.37 -7.73 5.70
C GLY A 33 -4.93 -7.86 4.27
N LYS A 34 -5.23 -6.76 3.58
CA LYS A 34 -5.75 -6.77 2.20
C LYS A 34 -4.64 -6.52 1.20
N TYR A 35 -4.55 -7.35 0.15
CA TYR A 35 -3.58 -7.20 -0.92
C TYR A 35 -3.87 -5.97 -1.80
N MET A 36 -2.88 -5.10 -1.97
CA MET A 36 -3.01 -3.83 -2.68
C MET A 36 -2.22 -3.80 -4.00
N GLY A 37 -1.24 -4.70 -4.20
CA GLY A 37 -0.38 -4.73 -5.37
C GLY A 37 1.03 -5.22 -5.03
N HIS A 38 1.95 -5.07 -5.98
CA HIS A 38 3.37 -5.37 -5.81
C HIS A 38 4.17 -4.11 -5.45
N ALA A 39 5.33 -4.28 -4.81
CA ALA A 39 6.16 -3.16 -4.37
C ALA A 39 6.52 -2.17 -5.48
N ASP A 40 6.75 -2.62 -6.72
CA ASP A 40 7.11 -1.75 -7.85
C ASP A 40 6.02 -0.76 -8.27
N GLU A 41 4.76 -1.03 -7.91
CA GLU A 41 3.64 -0.13 -8.17
C GLU A 41 3.65 1.09 -7.22
N PHE A 42 4.47 1.01 -6.16
CA PHE A 42 4.53 1.99 -5.06
C PHE A 42 5.96 2.49 -4.77
N SER A 43 6.93 2.25 -5.65
CA SER A 43 8.35 2.36 -5.32
C SER A 43 8.99 3.71 -5.64
N ASN A 44 8.47 4.48 -6.59
CA ASN A 44 9.07 5.75 -7.04
C ASN A 44 8.33 7.01 -6.53
N ALA A 45 8.89 8.20 -6.82
CA ALA A 45 8.39 9.48 -6.29
C ALA A 45 7.01 9.89 -6.84
N PHE A 46 6.61 9.38 -7.99
CA PHE A 46 5.31 9.62 -8.61
C PHE A 46 4.30 8.49 -8.34
N GLN A 47 4.78 7.38 -7.78
CA GLN A 47 4.00 6.23 -7.37
C GLN A 47 3.69 6.24 -5.86
N GLY A 48 2.74 5.39 -5.46
CA GLY A 48 2.41 5.16 -4.07
C GLY A 48 0.92 4.89 -3.86
N LEU A 49 0.62 4.14 -2.81
CA LEU A 49 -0.75 3.84 -2.43
C LEU A 49 -1.37 5.05 -1.72
N LEU A 50 -2.46 5.57 -2.28
CA LEU A 50 -3.22 6.66 -1.66
C LEU A 50 -4.18 6.10 -0.63
N LEU A 51 -4.08 6.60 0.60
CA LEU A 51 -4.93 6.20 1.72
C LEU A 51 -5.50 7.46 2.38
N LYS A 52 -6.68 7.32 2.98
CA LYS A 52 -7.21 8.36 3.89
C LYS A 52 -6.25 8.52 5.08
N PRO A 53 -6.24 9.70 5.74
CA PRO A 53 -5.50 9.85 6.99
C PRO A 53 -5.98 8.84 8.04
N GLY A 54 -5.05 8.21 8.76
CA GLY A 54 -5.37 7.16 9.74
C GLY A 54 -4.18 6.26 10.09
N GLU A 55 -4.40 5.32 11.01
CA GLU A 55 -3.46 4.24 11.34
C GLU A 55 -3.70 3.04 10.42
N TYR A 56 -2.62 2.49 9.89
CA TYR A 56 -2.64 1.31 9.03
C TYR A 56 -1.52 0.34 9.41
N THR A 57 -1.78 -0.95 9.29
CA THR A 57 -0.75 -1.99 9.29
C THR A 57 -0.37 -2.28 7.84
N VAL A 58 0.87 -1.98 7.46
CA VAL A 58 1.43 -2.30 6.15
C VAL A 58 2.29 -3.54 6.29
N ASN A 59 1.98 -4.59 5.53
CA ASN A 59 2.80 -5.79 5.45
C ASN A 59 3.36 -5.92 4.03
N VAL A 60 4.66 -6.15 3.90
CA VAL A 60 5.33 -6.34 2.61
C VAL A 60 6.01 -7.70 2.65
N ALA A 61 5.55 -8.61 1.79
CA ALA A 61 5.97 -10.00 1.74
C ALA A 61 6.73 -10.27 0.45
N PRO A 62 8.07 -10.42 0.49
CA PRO A 62 8.87 -10.79 -0.69
C PRO A 62 8.60 -12.24 -1.11
N LEU A 63 8.99 -12.58 -2.34
CA LEU A 63 8.94 -13.95 -2.86
C LEU A 63 9.83 -14.92 -2.07
N SER A 64 10.92 -14.41 -1.49
CA SER A 64 11.82 -15.15 -0.63
C SER A 64 12.31 -14.28 0.53
N GLY A 65 12.58 -14.90 1.68
CA GLY A 65 12.95 -14.19 2.91
C GLY A 65 11.76 -13.91 3.82
N SER A 66 11.91 -12.90 4.68
CA SER A 66 10.92 -12.59 5.72
C SER A 66 10.06 -11.40 5.33
N ALA A 67 8.75 -11.52 5.54
CA ALA A 67 7.84 -10.38 5.44
C ALA A 67 8.16 -9.34 6.52
N ARG A 68 7.97 -8.07 6.18
CA ARG A 68 8.05 -6.96 7.13
C ARG A 68 6.67 -6.40 7.37
N GLU A 69 6.28 -6.30 8.64
CA GLU A 69 5.07 -5.61 9.06
C GLU A 69 5.42 -4.31 9.77
N GLU A 70 4.73 -3.22 9.45
CA GLU A 70 4.93 -1.91 10.02
C GLU A 70 3.60 -1.20 10.22
N LYS A 71 3.38 -0.67 11.44
CA LYS A 71 2.28 0.25 11.70
C LYS A 71 2.67 1.66 11.30
N VAL A 72 1.86 2.29 10.47
CA VAL A 72 2.10 3.65 9.95
C VAL A 72 0.93 4.57 10.28
N GLN A 73 1.24 5.79 10.69
CA GLN A 73 0.28 6.87 10.82
C GLN A 73 0.36 7.75 9.57
N ILE A 74 -0.73 7.82 8.81
CA ILE A 74 -0.83 8.60 7.58
C ILE A 74 -1.56 9.91 7.85
N GLN A 75 -1.02 11.00 7.33
CA GLN A 75 -1.63 12.34 7.40
C GLN A 75 -1.98 12.82 5.99
N ALA A 76 -2.90 13.76 5.90
CA ALA A 76 -3.23 14.40 4.64
C ALA A 76 -1.99 15.10 4.05
N GLY A 77 -1.69 14.84 2.77
CA GLY A 77 -0.56 15.42 2.05
C GLY A 77 0.81 14.84 2.41
N SER A 78 0.90 13.95 3.41
CA SER A 78 2.18 13.34 3.78
C SER A 78 2.50 12.11 2.93
N THR A 79 3.79 11.78 2.86
CA THR A 79 4.28 10.52 2.29
C THR A 79 5.03 9.74 3.35
N VAL A 80 4.60 8.51 3.61
CA VAL A 80 5.29 7.54 4.47
C VAL A 80 6.01 6.54 3.58
N VAL A 81 7.22 6.15 3.95
CA VAL A 81 8.04 5.19 3.19
C VAL A 81 8.30 3.96 4.05
N VAL A 82 7.80 2.81 3.61
CA VAL A 82 8.11 1.50 4.19
C VAL A 82 9.26 0.89 3.39
N ARG A 83 10.35 0.56 4.07
CA ARG A 83 11.55 -0.03 3.44
C ARG A 83 11.67 -1.50 3.81
N VAL A 84 11.79 -2.36 2.82
CA VAL A 84 12.14 -3.77 3.00
C VAL A 84 13.53 -3.99 2.41
N PRO A 85 14.47 -4.59 3.15
CA PRO A 85 15.78 -4.95 2.62
C PRO A 85 15.65 -5.97 1.48
#